data_AF-A0A1Q9NME7-F1
#
_entry.id   AF-A0A1Q9NME7-F1
#
_cell.length_a   1.000
_cell.length_b   1.000
_cell.length_c   1.000
_cell.angle_alpha   90.00
_cell.angle_beta   90.00
_cell.angle_gamma   90.00
#
_symmetry.space_group_name_H-M   'P 1'
#
loop_
_entity.id
_entity.type
_entity.pdbx_description
1 polymer ?
#
loop_
_entity_poly.entity_id
_entity_poly.type
_entity_poly.pdbx_seq_one_letter_code
_entity_poly.pdbx_strand_id
1 'polypeptide(L)'
;MSRLRLSNDPKEHKQLVRDFWKIVEDIVIREYNEIKNMSMRDSFYHVALQLGEIRGNEISELQYKYFWEQKTYDYYTQDKWSNWEKKHNIVRPQTKNYTVMIEQGKRKVLPEDINEVYSRARGFIYVEKEGKASDLLELSRFGWIILGAQGQSQRLLREILKLDSENKPILVFHDADRAGQLIKDVFIDGSRRTEHLDLTFDNVFDLGLTIEDAEKLELLMIPDPKGGMRAEINALLELKTRRGLKNPFLWYVVTRMRKHNIPLCPKPISKKELLLMHLRWRLEDSLRPLIEKVVIDSIQDIEDIDVISINIYDLNEEEIENPELSKELGKLSSKLAKSVKDFFETEWENTIIKKANKLIEG
;
A
#
# COMPACT_ATOMS: atom_id res chain seq x y z
N MET A 1 0.85 28.00 -1.49
CA MET A 1 1.97 28.87 -1.06
C MET A 1 3.08 28.86 -2.11
N SER A 2 3.67 30.02 -2.44
CA SER A 2 4.87 30.13 -3.28
C SER A 2 6.10 29.63 -2.53
N ARG A 3 7.08 29.06 -3.25
CA ARG A 3 8.35 28.60 -2.66
C ARG A 3 9.18 29.81 -2.20
N LEU A 4 9.91 29.71 -1.08
CA LEU A 4 10.80 30.77 -0.61
C LEU A 4 11.82 31.11 -1.71
N ARG A 5 11.96 32.40 -2.00
CA ARG A 5 12.97 32.90 -2.94
C ARG A 5 14.24 33.23 -2.19
N LEU A 6 15.37 32.72 -2.70
CA LEU A 6 16.71 33.04 -2.20
C LEU A 6 17.24 34.39 -2.69
N SER A 7 16.68 34.93 -3.79
CA SER A 7 16.91 36.28 -4.28
C SER A 7 15.67 36.78 -5.04
N ASN A 8 15.54 38.10 -5.12
CA ASN A 8 14.52 38.76 -5.94
C ASN A 8 14.89 38.76 -7.43
N ASP A 9 16.18 38.68 -7.77
CA ASP A 9 16.63 38.49 -9.16
C ASP A 9 16.48 37.00 -9.57
N PRO A 10 15.75 36.69 -10.65
CA PRO A 10 15.56 35.31 -11.11
C PRO A 10 16.86 34.58 -11.46
N LYS A 11 17.87 35.29 -12.01
CA LYS A 11 19.14 34.65 -12.40
C LYS A 11 19.97 34.30 -11.18
N GLU A 12 20.14 35.26 -10.27
CA GLU A 12 20.82 35.06 -8.99
C GLU A 12 20.13 33.98 -8.16
N HIS A 13 18.79 34.00 -8.05
CA HIS A 13 18.04 32.97 -7.34
C HIS A 13 18.35 31.56 -7.87
N LYS A 14 18.34 31.38 -9.20
CA LYS A 14 18.63 30.09 -9.82
C LYS A 14 20.05 29.63 -9.52
N GLN A 15 21.02 30.54 -9.52
CA GLN A 15 22.40 30.24 -9.20
C GLN A 15 22.57 29.84 -7.72
N LEU A 16 22.01 30.63 -6.79
CA LEU A 16 22.03 30.34 -5.36
C LEU A 16 21.38 28.99 -5.02
N VAL A 17 20.25 28.65 -5.67
CA VAL A 17 19.62 27.33 -5.51
C VAL A 17 20.54 26.23 -6.03
N ARG A 18 21.18 26.43 -7.18
CA ARG A 18 22.09 25.43 -7.77
C ARG A 18 23.29 25.17 -6.86
N ASP A 19 23.93 26.21 -6.37
CA ASP A 19 25.12 26.08 -5.53
C ASP A 19 24.77 25.52 -4.15
N PHE A 20 23.64 25.96 -3.57
CA PHE A 20 23.11 25.35 -2.34
C PHE A 20 22.94 23.83 -2.48
N TRP A 21 22.32 23.37 -3.57
CA TRP A 21 22.12 21.94 -3.77
C TRP A 21 23.39 21.14 -4.03
N LYS A 22 24.49 21.77 -4.45
CA LYS A 22 25.80 21.10 -4.49
C LYS A 22 26.34 20.87 -3.09
N ILE A 23 26.23 21.86 -2.21
CA ILE A 23 26.62 21.73 -0.80
C ILE A 23 25.81 20.59 -0.14
N VAL A 24 24.51 20.55 -0.38
CA VAL A 24 23.66 19.45 0.12
C VAL A 24 24.09 18.10 -0.44
N GLU A 25 24.41 18.03 -1.73
CA GLU A 25 24.93 16.82 -2.36
C GLU A 25 26.24 16.36 -1.71
N ASP A 26 27.18 17.27 -1.48
CA ASP A 26 28.47 16.96 -0.87
C ASP A 26 28.31 16.39 0.54
N ILE A 27 27.38 16.95 1.34
CA ILE A 27 27.00 16.40 2.66
C ILE A 27 26.43 14.98 2.51
N VAL A 28 25.49 14.77 1.59
CA VAL A 28 24.85 13.46 1.39
C VAL A 28 25.88 12.39 1.00
N ILE A 29 26.84 12.73 0.14
CA ILE A 29 27.89 11.79 -0.27
C ILE A 29 28.87 11.52 0.88
N ARG A 30 29.26 12.54 1.64
CA ARG A 30 30.15 12.40 2.79
C ARG A 30 29.55 11.51 3.88
N GLU A 31 28.28 11.73 4.22
CA GLU A 31 27.56 11.02 5.29
C GLU A 31 26.78 9.79 4.80
N TYR A 32 27.01 9.36 3.56
CA TYR A 32 26.18 8.35 2.89
C TYR A 32 26.03 7.04 3.68
N ASN A 33 27.11 6.59 4.35
CA ASN A 33 27.09 5.35 5.11
C ASN A 33 26.11 5.36 6.28
N GLU A 34 25.87 6.53 6.87
CA GLU A 34 24.88 6.71 7.93
C GLU A 34 23.48 6.88 7.31
N ILE A 35 23.38 7.76 6.31
CA ILE A 35 22.13 8.14 5.65
C ILE A 35 21.41 6.95 5.01
N LYS A 36 22.13 6.02 4.38
CA LYS A 36 21.53 4.92 3.58
C LYS A 36 20.60 4.00 4.39
N ASN A 37 20.79 3.92 5.69
CA ASN A 37 20.01 3.06 6.59
C ASN A 37 18.87 3.81 7.30
N MET A 38 18.73 5.11 7.06
CA MET A 38 17.69 5.94 7.67
C MET A 38 16.37 5.87 6.90
N SER A 39 15.29 6.34 7.52
CA SER A 39 14.12 6.74 6.76
C SER A 39 14.43 7.99 5.92
N MET A 40 13.70 8.19 4.82
CA MET A 40 13.83 9.37 3.97
C MET A 40 13.63 10.67 4.76
N ARG A 41 12.76 10.64 5.77
CA ARG A 41 12.52 11.80 6.64
C ARG A 41 13.68 12.03 7.58
N ASP A 42 14.23 10.98 8.20
CA ASP A 42 15.37 11.11 9.10
C ASP A 42 16.63 11.52 8.35
N SER A 43 16.82 11.03 7.12
CA SER A 43 17.91 11.51 6.26
C SER A 43 17.83 13.01 5.99
N PHE A 44 16.62 13.53 5.80
CA PHE A 44 16.41 14.95 5.58
C PHE A 44 16.72 15.76 6.84
N TYR A 45 16.32 15.25 8.02
CA TYR A 45 16.68 15.84 9.31
C TYR A 45 18.19 15.80 9.56
N HIS A 46 18.85 14.67 9.30
CA HIS A 46 20.29 14.51 9.43
C HIS A 46 21.05 15.52 8.55
N VAL A 47 20.66 15.64 7.27
CA VAL A 47 21.23 16.66 6.36
C VAL A 47 20.95 18.08 6.88
N ALA A 48 19.77 18.36 7.45
CA ALA A 48 19.48 19.65 8.06
C ALA A 48 20.43 19.96 9.24
N LEU A 49 20.73 18.97 10.09
CA LEU A 49 21.67 19.16 11.20
C LEU A 49 23.07 19.52 10.68
N GLN A 50 23.56 18.79 9.67
CA GLN A 50 24.84 19.07 9.02
C GLN A 50 24.87 20.46 8.36
N LEU A 51 23.79 20.87 7.69
CA LEU A 51 23.65 22.23 7.16
C LEU A 51 23.65 23.29 8.27
N GLY A 52 23.13 22.95 9.45
CA GLY A 52 23.09 23.81 10.63
C GLY A 52 24.49 24.15 11.17
N GLU A 53 25.45 23.24 11.05
CA GLU A 53 26.84 23.45 11.49
C GLU A 53 27.61 24.43 10.60
N ILE A 54 27.28 24.48 9.31
CA ILE A 54 27.93 25.38 8.32
C ILE A 54 27.13 26.66 8.07
N ARG A 55 26.03 26.86 8.80
CA ARG A 55 25.14 28.02 8.72
C ARG A 55 25.85 29.29 9.18
N GLY A 56 25.71 30.36 8.40
CA GLY A 56 26.39 31.65 8.64
C GLY A 56 27.79 31.72 8.05
N ASN A 57 28.36 30.58 7.64
CA ASN A 57 29.68 30.50 7.01
C ASN A 57 29.56 30.15 5.53
N GLU A 58 29.19 28.91 5.21
CA GLU A 58 29.10 28.41 3.82
C GLU A 58 27.71 28.55 3.23
N ILE A 59 26.68 28.57 4.08
CA ILE A 59 25.30 28.83 3.69
C ILE A 59 24.70 29.97 4.49
N SER A 60 23.82 30.73 3.86
CA SER A 60 23.05 31.79 4.49
C SER A 60 21.89 31.25 5.34
N GLU A 61 21.43 32.08 6.27
CA GLU A 61 20.17 31.92 7.01
C GLU A 61 18.97 31.61 6.11
N LEU A 62 18.92 32.27 4.95
CA LEU A 62 17.82 32.13 4.01
C LEU A 62 17.86 30.78 3.29
N GLN A 63 19.06 30.28 2.95
CA GLN A 63 19.26 28.94 2.40
C GLN A 63 18.89 27.85 3.42
N TYR A 64 19.26 28.03 4.69
CA TYR A 64 18.87 27.11 5.74
C TYR A 64 17.34 27.04 5.91
N LYS A 65 16.65 28.21 5.96
CA LYS A 65 15.18 28.27 6.00
C LYS A 65 14.53 27.67 4.74
N TYR A 66 15.13 27.89 3.57
CA TYR A 66 14.66 27.30 2.31
C TYR A 66 14.71 25.77 2.34
N PHE A 67 15.71 25.18 3.00
CA PHE A 67 15.81 23.72 3.15
C PHE A 67 14.58 23.17 3.86
N TRP A 68 14.15 23.81 4.95
CA TRP A 68 13.03 23.37 5.79
C TRP A 68 11.63 23.45 5.14
N GLU A 69 11.49 24.00 3.94
CA GLU A 69 10.19 24.05 3.26
C GLU A 69 9.69 22.66 2.85
N GLN A 70 8.39 22.40 3.00
CA GLN A 70 7.75 21.16 2.50
C GLN A 70 8.06 20.91 1.02
N LYS A 71 8.04 21.95 0.18
CA LYS A 71 8.39 21.83 -1.24
C LYS A 71 9.85 21.44 -1.47
N THR A 72 10.74 21.81 -0.56
CA THR A 72 12.15 21.42 -0.62
C THR A 72 12.32 19.97 -0.18
N TYR A 73 11.59 19.52 0.84
CA TYR A 73 11.48 18.09 1.16
C TYR A 73 10.97 17.28 -0.04
N ASP A 74 9.88 17.70 -0.68
CA ASP A 74 9.33 16.99 -1.85
C ASP A 74 10.36 16.93 -3.00
N TYR A 75 11.11 18.01 -3.24
CA TYR A 75 12.16 18.05 -4.25
C TYR A 75 13.40 17.21 -3.88
N TYR A 76 13.78 17.19 -2.60
CA TYR A 76 14.85 16.34 -2.06
C TYR A 76 14.52 14.86 -2.30
N THR A 77 13.33 14.44 -1.88
CA THR A 77 12.89 13.04 -1.94
C THR A 77 12.64 12.53 -3.35
N GLN A 78 12.05 13.35 -4.23
CA GLN A 78 11.62 12.90 -5.56
C GLN A 78 12.66 13.13 -6.66
N ASP A 79 13.36 14.27 -6.65
CA ASP A 79 14.21 14.69 -7.77
C ASP A 79 15.69 14.60 -7.43
N LYS A 80 16.13 15.07 -6.24
CA LYS A 80 17.56 15.10 -5.90
C LYS A 80 18.13 13.71 -5.66
N TRP A 81 17.48 12.91 -4.82
CA TRP A 81 17.89 11.52 -4.63
C TRP A 81 17.96 10.74 -5.95
N SER A 82 16.92 10.83 -6.79
CA SER A 82 16.92 10.18 -8.10
C SER A 82 18.12 10.58 -8.97
N ASN A 83 18.57 11.83 -8.92
CA ASN A 83 19.75 12.29 -9.65
C ASN A 83 21.06 11.80 -9.02
N TRP A 84 21.15 11.78 -7.68
CA TRP A 84 22.36 11.33 -6.98
C TRP A 84 22.58 9.83 -7.10
N GLU A 85 21.52 9.02 -7.05
CA GLU A 85 21.61 7.59 -7.35
C GLU A 85 22.21 7.35 -8.74
N LYS A 86 21.71 8.06 -9.76
CA LYS A 86 22.27 7.98 -11.14
C LYS A 86 23.72 8.42 -11.21
N LYS A 87 24.05 9.53 -10.54
CA LYS A 87 25.36 10.17 -10.65
C LYS A 87 26.45 9.44 -9.86
N HIS A 88 26.11 8.90 -8.70
CA HIS A 88 27.08 8.36 -7.74
C HIS A 88 26.90 6.86 -7.48
N ASN A 89 25.92 6.21 -8.12
CA ASN A 89 25.60 4.79 -7.91
C ASN A 89 25.33 4.45 -6.43
N ILE A 90 24.63 5.35 -5.74
CA ILE A 90 24.20 5.19 -4.35
C ILE A 90 22.74 4.74 -4.29
N VAL A 91 22.31 4.26 -3.12
CA VAL A 91 20.93 3.86 -2.84
C VAL A 91 20.29 4.89 -1.93
N ARG A 92 19.11 5.40 -2.31
CA ARG A 92 18.41 6.36 -1.46
C ARG A 92 17.86 5.72 -0.17
N PRO A 93 17.65 6.52 0.89
CA PRO A 93 17.02 6.08 2.15
C PRO A 93 15.60 5.53 1.95
N GLN A 94 15.12 4.75 2.92
CA GLN A 94 13.83 4.08 2.85
C GLN A 94 12.65 5.08 2.86
N THR A 95 11.70 4.93 1.94
CA THR A 95 10.48 5.77 1.88
C THR A 95 9.28 5.02 2.47
N LYS A 96 8.46 5.70 3.28
CA LYS A 96 7.18 5.13 3.75
C LYS A 96 6.32 4.65 2.59
N ASN A 97 5.81 3.43 2.69
CA ASN A 97 4.88 2.88 1.73
C ASN A 97 3.45 3.23 2.13
N TYR A 98 2.71 3.86 1.22
CA TYR A 98 1.30 4.19 1.44
C TYR A 98 0.35 3.26 0.68
N THR A 99 0.90 2.21 0.05
CA THR A 99 0.11 1.21 -0.66
C THR A 99 -0.53 0.28 0.36
N VAL A 100 -1.85 0.15 0.26
CA VAL A 100 -2.63 -0.80 1.02
C VAL A 100 -2.70 -2.11 0.25
N MET A 101 -2.46 -3.22 0.95
CA MET A 101 -2.58 -4.56 0.39
C MET A 101 -3.87 -5.21 0.90
N ILE A 102 -4.63 -5.87 0.01
CA ILE A 102 -5.72 -6.75 0.41
C ILE A 102 -5.39 -8.16 -0.05
N GLU A 103 -5.29 -9.06 0.91
CA GLU A 103 -4.96 -10.47 0.72
C GLU A 103 -5.95 -11.32 1.52
N GLN A 104 -6.53 -12.36 0.90
CA GLN A 104 -7.46 -13.30 1.55
C GLN A 104 -8.61 -12.60 2.30
N GLY A 105 -9.14 -11.52 1.73
CA GLY A 105 -10.23 -10.77 2.33
C GLY A 105 -9.83 -9.83 3.47
N LYS A 106 -8.54 -9.57 3.69
CA LYS A 106 -8.06 -8.71 4.78
C LYS A 106 -7.19 -7.58 4.26
N ARG A 107 -7.46 -6.36 4.75
CA ARG A 107 -6.60 -5.18 4.56
C ARG A 107 -5.34 -5.33 5.41
N LYS A 108 -4.17 -5.11 4.81
CA LYS A 108 -2.84 -5.18 5.41
C LYS A 108 -2.01 -3.99 4.92
N VAL A 109 -1.05 -3.56 5.74
CA VAL A 109 0.03 -2.69 5.26
C VAL A 109 0.94 -3.54 4.38
N LEU A 110 1.51 -2.98 3.31
CA LEU A 110 2.46 -3.71 2.49
C LEU A 110 3.70 -4.03 3.35
N PRO A 111 4.06 -5.32 3.52
CA PRO A 111 5.23 -5.69 4.32
C PRO A 111 6.52 -5.29 3.61
N GLU A 112 7.58 -5.04 4.39
CA GLU A 112 8.92 -4.74 3.86
C GLU A 112 9.54 -5.94 3.14
N ASP A 113 9.21 -7.16 3.60
CA ASP A 113 9.52 -8.42 2.92
C ASP A 113 8.20 -9.15 2.57
N ILE A 114 7.89 -9.17 1.28
CA ILE A 114 6.66 -9.73 0.72
C ILE A 114 6.92 -11.08 0.03
N ASN A 115 8.11 -11.68 0.16
CA ASN A 115 8.48 -12.95 -0.47
C ASN A 115 7.50 -14.10 -0.15
N GLU A 116 7.02 -14.18 1.09
CA GLU A 116 6.04 -15.20 1.47
C GLU A 116 4.68 -14.98 0.78
N VAL A 117 4.26 -13.71 0.68
CA VAL A 117 3.02 -13.29 0.03
C VAL A 117 3.10 -13.51 -1.49
N TYR A 118 4.26 -13.28 -2.11
CA TYR A 118 4.54 -13.54 -3.53
C TYR A 118 4.33 -14.98 -3.95
N SER A 119 4.77 -15.93 -3.12
CA SER A 119 4.67 -17.36 -3.43
C SER A 119 3.22 -17.82 -3.58
N ARG A 120 2.29 -17.15 -2.88
CA ARG A 120 0.86 -17.48 -2.88
C ARG A 120 0.07 -16.63 -3.88
N ALA A 121 0.58 -15.44 -4.19
CA ALA A 121 -0.02 -14.53 -5.14
C ALA A 121 -0.20 -15.21 -6.51
N ARG A 122 -1.37 -15.02 -7.10
CA ARG A 122 -1.68 -15.44 -8.47
C ARG A 122 -1.39 -14.34 -9.50
N GLY A 123 -1.24 -13.13 -9.01
CA GLY A 123 -1.08 -11.89 -9.75
C GLY A 123 -1.55 -10.73 -8.87
N PHE A 124 -1.38 -9.53 -9.38
CA PHE A 124 -1.62 -8.28 -8.67
C PHE A 124 -2.71 -7.50 -9.36
N ILE A 125 -3.57 -6.83 -8.59
CA ILE A 125 -4.55 -5.88 -9.10
C ILE A 125 -4.23 -4.53 -8.47
N TYR A 126 -3.55 -3.66 -9.22
CA TYR A 126 -3.27 -2.30 -8.80
C TYR A 126 -4.51 -1.43 -9.01
N VAL A 127 -4.99 -0.80 -7.94
CA VAL A 127 -6.17 0.06 -7.95
C VAL A 127 -5.75 1.48 -7.59
N GLU A 128 -5.98 2.42 -8.50
CA GLU A 128 -5.59 3.83 -8.35
C GLU A 128 -6.12 4.48 -7.06
N LYS A 129 -7.30 4.04 -6.61
CA LYS A 129 -7.99 4.57 -5.43
C LYS A 129 -8.12 3.49 -4.36
N GLU A 130 -7.43 3.67 -3.26
CA GLU A 130 -7.48 2.76 -2.10
C GLU A 130 -8.91 2.37 -1.68
N GLY A 131 -9.82 3.34 -1.59
CA GLY A 131 -11.21 3.09 -1.22
C GLY A 131 -11.95 2.12 -2.15
N LYS A 132 -11.47 1.92 -3.38
CA LYS A 132 -12.03 0.97 -4.37
C LYS A 132 -11.35 -0.37 -4.38
N ALA A 133 -10.18 -0.52 -3.76
CA ALA A 133 -9.55 -1.81 -3.58
C ALA A 133 -10.45 -2.75 -2.75
N SER A 134 -11.12 -2.21 -1.74
CA SER A 134 -12.07 -2.96 -0.90
C SER A 134 -13.27 -3.52 -1.66
N ASP A 135 -13.71 -2.84 -2.72
CA ASP A 135 -14.81 -3.33 -3.58
C ASP A 135 -14.39 -4.56 -4.40
N LEU A 136 -13.09 -4.84 -4.54
CA LEU A 136 -12.56 -6.00 -5.25
C LEU A 136 -12.20 -7.18 -4.32
N LEU A 137 -12.49 -7.06 -3.02
CA LEU A 137 -12.07 -8.00 -1.98
C LEU A 137 -12.36 -9.47 -2.30
N GLU A 138 -13.45 -9.77 -3.02
CA GLU A 138 -13.78 -11.13 -3.45
C GLU A 138 -12.69 -11.76 -4.33
N LEU A 139 -12.03 -10.99 -5.21
CA LEU A 139 -10.94 -11.50 -6.05
C LEU A 139 -9.74 -11.96 -5.23
N SER A 140 -9.52 -11.36 -4.06
CA SER A 140 -8.44 -11.79 -3.17
C SER A 140 -8.63 -13.18 -2.58
N ARG A 141 -9.88 -13.67 -2.54
CA ARG A 141 -10.21 -15.04 -2.13
C ARG A 141 -9.84 -16.06 -3.21
N PHE A 142 -9.70 -15.63 -4.46
CA PHE A 142 -9.26 -16.44 -5.59
C PHE A 142 -7.73 -16.36 -5.83
N GLY A 143 -7.01 -15.73 -4.90
CA GLY A 143 -5.54 -15.67 -4.90
C GLY A 143 -4.94 -14.41 -5.54
N TRP A 144 -5.76 -13.44 -5.95
CA TRP A 144 -5.27 -12.13 -6.41
C TRP A 144 -4.85 -11.26 -5.23
N ILE A 145 -3.77 -10.51 -5.37
CA ILE A 145 -3.40 -9.50 -4.38
C ILE A 145 -3.85 -8.15 -4.89
N ILE A 146 -4.70 -7.47 -4.11
CA ILE A 146 -5.21 -6.16 -4.51
C ILE A 146 -4.35 -5.10 -3.83
N LEU A 147 -3.83 -4.16 -4.62
CA LEU A 147 -2.92 -3.11 -4.20
C LEU A 147 -3.63 -1.77 -4.39
N GLY A 148 -4.18 -1.23 -3.31
CA GLY A 148 -4.81 0.09 -3.31
C GLY A 148 -3.77 1.18 -3.07
N ALA A 149 -3.71 2.17 -3.95
CA ALA A 149 -2.77 3.28 -3.84
C ALA A 149 -3.48 4.64 -3.97
N GLN A 150 -2.70 5.71 -4.04
CA GLN A 150 -3.15 7.05 -4.39
C GLN A 150 -2.35 7.53 -5.61
N GLY A 151 -2.90 7.32 -6.81
CA GLY A 151 -2.26 7.73 -8.06
C GLY A 151 -1.24 6.73 -8.59
N GLN A 152 -0.09 7.22 -9.09
CA GLN A 152 0.96 6.38 -9.70
C GLN A 152 1.62 5.43 -8.70
N SER A 153 2.06 4.27 -9.21
CA SER A 153 2.73 3.28 -8.37
C SER A 153 4.00 3.85 -7.77
N GLN A 154 4.20 3.56 -6.49
CA GLN A 154 5.40 3.97 -5.78
C GLN A 154 6.59 3.13 -6.24
N ARG A 155 7.78 3.72 -6.23
CA ARG A 155 9.02 3.00 -6.56
C ARG A 155 9.19 1.76 -5.67
N LEU A 156 9.01 1.90 -4.35
CA LEU A 156 9.17 0.78 -3.42
C LEU A 156 8.24 -0.38 -3.80
N LEU A 157 6.98 -0.09 -4.16
CA LEU A 157 6.06 -1.12 -4.64
C LEU A 157 6.57 -1.80 -5.92
N ARG A 158 7.11 -1.04 -6.88
CA ARG A 158 7.67 -1.62 -8.11
C ARG A 158 8.94 -2.43 -7.85
N GLU A 159 9.83 -1.96 -6.99
CA GLU A 159 11.03 -2.71 -6.56
C GLU A 159 10.61 -4.05 -5.94
N ILE A 160 9.63 -3.98 -5.04
CA ILE A 160 9.02 -5.13 -4.41
C ILE A 160 8.44 -6.08 -5.47
N LEU A 161 7.60 -5.60 -6.40
CA LEU A 161 7.01 -6.41 -7.47
C LEU A 161 8.05 -7.02 -8.41
N LYS A 162 9.20 -6.36 -8.64
CA LYS A 162 10.27 -6.87 -9.48
C LYS A 162 11.02 -8.05 -8.86
N LEU A 163 10.90 -8.25 -7.54
CA LEU A 163 11.41 -9.46 -6.87
C LEU A 163 10.62 -10.72 -7.24
N ASP A 164 9.43 -10.58 -7.84
CA ASP A 164 8.64 -11.71 -8.32
C ASP A 164 9.28 -12.40 -9.54
N SER A 165 10.08 -13.42 -9.27
CA SER A 165 10.74 -14.25 -10.30
C SER A 165 9.77 -14.96 -11.27
N GLU A 166 8.49 -15.10 -10.92
CA GLU A 166 7.47 -15.74 -11.77
C GLU A 166 6.83 -14.78 -12.80
N ASN A 167 7.18 -13.48 -12.78
CA ASN A 167 6.61 -12.45 -13.66
C ASN A 167 5.06 -12.51 -13.70
N LYS A 168 4.43 -12.59 -12.52
CA LYS A 168 2.98 -12.74 -12.40
C LYS A 168 2.25 -11.51 -12.96
N PRO A 169 1.01 -11.68 -13.46
CA PRO A 169 0.30 -10.60 -14.13
C PRO A 169 -0.02 -9.45 -13.19
N ILE A 170 0.17 -8.22 -13.66
CA ILE A 170 -0.21 -6.97 -12.97
C ILE A 170 -1.39 -6.36 -13.72
N LEU A 171 -2.55 -6.37 -13.09
CA LEU A 171 -3.78 -5.80 -13.63
C LEU A 171 -3.94 -4.39 -13.10
N VAL A 172 -4.06 -3.39 -13.95
CA VAL A 172 -4.18 -1.98 -13.53
C VAL A 172 -5.63 -1.53 -13.69
N PHE A 173 -6.24 -1.05 -12.61
CA PHE A 173 -7.60 -0.51 -12.57
C PHE A 173 -7.57 0.97 -12.16
N HIS A 174 -7.93 1.84 -13.09
CA HIS A 174 -7.80 3.30 -12.98
C HIS A 174 -8.99 4.02 -13.63
N ASP A 175 -9.09 5.34 -13.40
CA ASP A 175 -10.10 6.22 -14.02
C ASP A 175 -9.92 6.33 -15.54
N ALA A 176 -11.00 6.61 -16.27
CA ALA A 176 -10.96 6.90 -17.71
C ALA A 176 -10.47 8.33 -17.96
N ASP A 177 -9.19 8.59 -17.67
CA ASP A 177 -8.54 9.86 -17.93
C ASP A 177 -7.07 9.67 -18.31
N ARG A 178 -6.40 10.79 -18.62
CA ARG A 178 -4.98 10.77 -18.99
C ARG A 178 -4.09 10.36 -17.82
N ALA A 179 -4.46 10.68 -16.58
CA ALA A 179 -3.67 10.33 -15.40
C ALA A 179 -3.71 8.82 -15.14
N GLY A 180 -4.89 8.19 -15.27
CA GLY A 180 -5.08 6.76 -15.18
C GLY A 180 -4.23 6.00 -16.19
N GLN A 181 -4.18 6.46 -17.45
CA GLN A 181 -3.29 5.85 -18.45
C GLN A 181 -1.82 5.94 -18.07
N LEU A 182 -1.37 7.08 -17.52
CA LEU A 182 0.00 7.22 -17.01
C LEU A 182 0.31 6.26 -15.85
N ILE A 183 -0.68 5.80 -15.07
CA ILE A 183 -0.46 4.80 -14.03
C ILE A 183 -0.07 3.47 -14.66
N LYS A 184 -0.80 3.04 -15.71
CA LYS A 184 -0.49 1.83 -16.47
C LYS A 184 0.87 1.95 -17.14
N ASP A 185 1.11 3.04 -17.85
CA ASP A 185 2.35 3.27 -18.60
C ASP A 185 3.58 3.25 -17.68
N VAL A 186 3.46 3.72 -16.43
CA VAL A 186 4.56 3.67 -15.47
C VAL A 186 4.97 2.24 -15.08
N PHE A 187 4.10 1.24 -15.19
CA PHE A 187 4.50 -0.16 -15.03
C PHE A 187 5.17 -0.72 -16.29
N ILE A 188 4.77 -0.27 -17.47
CA ILE A 188 5.27 -0.81 -18.75
C ILE A 188 6.59 -0.13 -19.13
N ASP A 189 6.60 1.20 -19.19
CA ASP A 189 7.70 2.02 -19.68
C ASP A 189 8.59 2.57 -18.55
N GLY A 190 8.17 2.40 -17.30
CA GLY A 190 8.84 2.97 -16.15
C GLY A 190 8.59 4.47 -15.99
N SER A 191 9.43 5.15 -15.22
CA SER A 191 9.34 6.60 -15.03
C SER A 191 10.71 7.24 -15.25
N ARG A 192 10.77 8.46 -15.80
CA ARG A 192 12.04 9.20 -16.01
C ARG A 192 12.90 9.29 -14.74
N ARG A 193 12.24 9.39 -13.57
CA ARG A 193 12.90 9.48 -12.27
C ARG A 193 13.52 8.14 -11.82
N THR A 194 13.04 7.02 -12.35
CA THR A 194 13.48 5.67 -11.99
C THR A 194 13.97 4.89 -13.21
N GLU A 195 14.29 5.54 -14.32
CA GLU A 195 14.71 4.88 -15.57
C GLU A 195 16.04 4.11 -15.43
N HIS A 196 16.84 4.48 -14.44
CA HIS A 196 18.09 3.79 -14.08
C HIS A 196 17.85 2.50 -13.30
N LEU A 197 16.61 2.24 -12.90
CA LEU A 197 16.20 1.04 -12.18
C LEU A 197 15.33 0.25 -13.14
N ASP A 198 15.68 -1.00 -13.40
CA ASP A 198 14.85 -1.89 -14.22
C ASP A 198 13.56 -2.24 -13.46
N LEU A 199 12.59 -1.32 -13.49
CA LEU A 199 11.30 -1.41 -12.81
C LEU A 199 10.14 -1.44 -13.81
N THR A 200 10.42 -2.01 -14.99
CA THR A 200 9.44 -2.26 -16.04
C THR A 200 8.92 -3.69 -15.95
N PHE A 201 7.70 -3.91 -16.44
CA PHE A 201 6.99 -5.18 -16.37
C PHE A 201 6.36 -5.52 -17.71
N ASP A 202 6.60 -6.75 -18.18
CA ASP A 202 6.07 -7.22 -19.46
C ASP A 202 4.62 -7.74 -19.35
N ASN A 203 4.21 -8.17 -18.15
CA ASN A 203 2.94 -8.85 -17.92
C ASN A 203 1.87 -7.92 -17.32
N VAL A 204 1.69 -6.74 -17.92
CA VAL A 204 0.77 -5.69 -17.45
C VAL A 204 -0.49 -5.67 -18.30
N PHE A 205 -1.67 -5.68 -17.67
CA PHE A 205 -2.96 -5.63 -18.34
C PHE A 205 -3.79 -4.42 -17.89
N ASP A 206 -4.41 -3.73 -18.85
CA ASP A 206 -5.30 -2.60 -18.61
C ASP A 206 -6.74 -3.07 -18.35
N LEU A 207 -7.14 -3.04 -17.08
CA LEU A 207 -8.53 -3.21 -16.65
C LEU A 207 -9.21 -1.87 -16.33
N GLY A 208 -8.54 -0.75 -16.56
CA GLY A 208 -9.04 0.60 -16.31
C GLY A 208 -10.31 0.89 -17.07
N LEU A 209 -11.10 1.82 -16.52
CA LEU A 209 -12.26 2.34 -17.24
C LEU A 209 -11.75 3.06 -18.49
N THR A 210 -12.29 2.71 -19.66
CA THR A 210 -12.00 3.43 -20.91
C THR A 210 -13.14 4.39 -21.23
N ILE A 211 -12.86 5.41 -22.06
CA ILE A 211 -13.92 6.32 -22.54
C ILE A 211 -15.01 5.54 -23.29
N GLU A 212 -14.61 4.58 -24.13
CA GLU A 212 -15.54 3.70 -24.85
C GLU A 212 -16.42 2.87 -23.89
N ASP A 213 -15.84 2.36 -22.80
CA ASP A 213 -16.62 1.65 -21.77
C ASP A 213 -17.57 2.60 -21.06
N ALA A 214 -17.14 3.81 -20.72
CA ALA A 214 -17.98 4.82 -20.08
C ALA A 214 -19.17 5.21 -20.97
N GLU A 215 -18.96 5.38 -22.28
CA GLU A 215 -20.02 5.64 -23.25
C GLU A 215 -21.00 4.45 -23.37
N LYS A 216 -20.48 3.23 -23.52
CA LYS A 216 -21.30 2.00 -23.64
C LYS A 216 -22.12 1.69 -22.39
N LEU A 217 -21.59 2.04 -21.23
CA LEU A 217 -22.26 1.90 -19.94
C LEU A 217 -23.09 3.13 -19.57
N GLU A 218 -23.09 4.15 -20.44
CA GLU A 218 -23.78 5.43 -20.27
C GLU A 218 -23.46 6.06 -18.90
N LEU A 219 -22.19 6.03 -18.49
CA LEU A 219 -21.72 6.56 -17.21
C LEU A 219 -21.60 8.08 -17.27
N LEU A 220 -21.69 8.74 -16.12
CA LEU A 220 -21.39 10.17 -16.04
C LEU A 220 -19.95 10.44 -16.50
N MET A 221 -19.85 11.21 -17.59
CA MET A 221 -18.59 11.76 -18.09
C MET A 221 -18.53 13.25 -17.76
N ILE A 222 -17.35 13.72 -17.36
CA ILE A 222 -17.08 15.12 -17.03
C ILE A 222 -15.93 15.64 -17.89
N PRO A 223 -15.85 16.97 -18.15
CA PRO A 223 -14.70 17.54 -18.82
C PRO A 223 -13.39 17.32 -18.05
N ASP A 224 -12.32 16.97 -18.76
CA ASP A 224 -10.96 16.91 -18.21
C ASP A 224 -10.34 18.33 -18.20
N PRO A 225 -9.69 18.78 -17.11
CA PRO A 225 -8.98 20.07 -17.06
C PRO A 225 -7.93 20.28 -18.17
N LYS A 226 -7.41 19.20 -18.75
CA LYS A 226 -6.42 19.21 -19.85
C LYS A 226 -7.05 19.03 -21.24
N GLY A 227 -8.38 19.04 -21.32
CA GLY A 227 -9.16 18.89 -22.55
C GLY A 227 -9.63 17.45 -22.79
N GLY A 228 -10.83 17.32 -23.35
CA GLY A 228 -11.51 16.04 -23.57
C GLY A 228 -12.53 15.71 -22.47
N MET A 229 -13.07 14.50 -22.55
CA MET A 229 -13.97 13.93 -21.54
C MET A 229 -13.21 12.90 -20.71
N ARG A 230 -13.61 12.77 -19.44
CA ARG A 230 -13.15 11.73 -18.53
C ARG A 230 -14.29 11.10 -17.78
N ALA A 231 -14.10 9.88 -17.30
CA ALA A 231 -15.03 9.22 -16.38
C ALA A 231 -14.26 8.65 -15.19
N GLU A 232 -14.72 8.91 -13.97
CA GLU A 232 -14.14 8.26 -12.80
C GLU A 232 -14.66 6.83 -12.67
N ILE A 233 -13.86 5.92 -12.13
CA ILE A 233 -14.34 4.57 -11.77
C ILE A 233 -15.52 4.63 -10.80
N ASN A 234 -15.66 5.71 -10.03
CA ASN A 234 -16.80 5.99 -9.17
C ASN A 234 -18.14 5.99 -9.93
N ALA A 235 -18.14 6.38 -11.21
CA ALA A 235 -19.35 6.42 -12.01
C ALA A 235 -20.00 5.03 -12.18
N LEU A 236 -19.22 3.94 -12.00
CA LEU A 236 -19.76 2.58 -11.99
C LEU A 236 -20.84 2.36 -10.91
N LEU A 237 -20.85 3.16 -9.83
CA LEU A 237 -21.89 3.10 -8.80
C LEU A 237 -23.30 3.33 -9.35
N GLU A 238 -23.44 4.07 -10.45
CA GLU A 238 -24.73 4.30 -11.10
C GLU A 238 -25.38 2.99 -11.58
N LEU A 239 -24.58 1.98 -11.90
CA LEU A 239 -25.06 0.67 -12.33
C LEU A 239 -25.73 -0.11 -11.19
N LYS A 240 -25.48 0.25 -9.92
CA LYS A 240 -26.20 -0.31 -8.78
C LYS A 240 -27.68 0.05 -8.85
N THR A 241 -27.97 1.33 -9.11
CA THR A 241 -29.34 1.84 -9.20
C THR A 241 -29.98 1.48 -10.55
N ARG A 242 -29.26 1.68 -11.67
CA ARG A 242 -29.81 1.47 -13.01
C ARG A 242 -29.96 0.01 -13.40
N ARG A 243 -29.08 -0.88 -12.92
CA ARG A 243 -29.02 -2.30 -13.33
C ARG A 243 -29.11 -3.28 -12.16
N GLY A 244 -29.33 -2.82 -10.93
CA GLY A 244 -29.46 -3.68 -9.76
C GLY A 244 -28.17 -4.43 -9.38
N LEU A 245 -27.00 -3.99 -9.85
CA LEU A 245 -25.73 -4.66 -9.56
C LEU A 245 -25.32 -4.43 -8.11
N LYS A 246 -25.15 -5.51 -7.35
CA LYS A 246 -24.71 -5.44 -5.94
C LYS A 246 -23.31 -4.83 -5.80
N ASN A 247 -22.38 -5.22 -6.67
CA ASN A 247 -21.01 -4.73 -6.71
C ASN A 247 -20.58 -4.42 -8.17
N PRO A 248 -20.82 -3.17 -8.64
CA PRO A 248 -20.48 -2.76 -10.01
C PRO A 248 -18.98 -2.82 -10.33
N PHE A 249 -18.11 -2.54 -9.36
CA PHE A 249 -16.65 -2.54 -9.55
C PHE A 249 -16.14 -3.95 -9.84
N LEU A 250 -16.51 -4.91 -8.98
CA LEU A 250 -16.16 -6.31 -9.17
C LEU A 250 -16.70 -6.83 -10.50
N TRP A 251 -17.96 -6.53 -10.82
CA TRP A 251 -18.58 -6.92 -12.09
C TRP A 251 -17.77 -6.41 -13.30
N TYR A 252 -17.38 -5.13 -13.27
CA TYR A 252 -16.61 -4.51 -14.34
C TYR A 252 -15.22 -5.15 -14.48
N VAL A 253 -14.47 -5.27 -13.38
CA VAL A 253 -13.13 -5.88 -13.36
C VAL A 253 -13.17 -7.32 -13.85
N VAL A 254 -14.10 -8.14 -13.37
CA VAL A 254 -14.28 -9.53 -13.83
C VAL A 254 -14.61 -9.61 -15.33
N THR A 255 -15.44 -8.69 -15.82
CA THR A 255 -15.79 -8.61 -17.25
C THR A 255 -14.56 -8.26 -18.09
N ARG A 256 -13.74 -7.30 -17.63
CA ARG A 256 -12.48 -6.94 -18.29
C ARG A 256 -11.47 -8.08 -18.25
N MET A 257 -11.30 -8.76 -17.11
CA MET A 257 -10.45 -9.95 -17.00
C MET A 257 -10.83 -11.01 -18.03
N ARG A 258 -12.14 -11.32 -18.14
CA ARG A 258 -12.65 -12.26 -19.16
C ARG A 258 -12.33 -11.81 -20.58
N LYS A 259 -12.51 -10.52 -20.91
CA LYS A 259 -12.19 -9.95 -22.23
C LYS A 259 -10.72 -10.13 -22.58
N HIS A 260 -9.82 -10.04 -21.59
CA HIS A 260 -8.39 -10.27 -21.76
C HIS A 260 -7.97 -11.75 -21.63
N ASN A 261 -8.92 -12.68 -21.58
CA ASN A 261 -8.68 -14.11 -21.31
C ASN A 261 -7.89 -14.37 -20.02
N ILE A 262 -8.02 -13.47 -19.04
CA ILE A 262 -7.39 -13.61 -17.74
C ILE A 262 -8.32 -14.46 -16.87
N PRO A 263 -7.92 -15.68 -16.50
CA PRO A 263 -8.72 -16.53 -15.64
C PRO A 263 -8.86 -15.90 -14.25
N LEU A 264 -10.06 -16.03 -13.66
CA LEU A 264 -10.29 -15.61 -12.26
C LEU A 264 -9.40 -16.35 -11.28
N CYS A 265 -8.95 -17.56 -11.65
CA CYS A 265 -7.99 -18.35 -10.91
C CYS A 265 -6.90 -18.87 -11.88
N PRO A 266 -5.77 -18.16 -12.03
CA PRO A 266 -4.79 -18.40 -13.11
C PRO A 266 -3.92 -19.64 -12.98
N LYS A 267 -3.97 -20.37 -11.85
CA LYS A 267 -3.45 -21.73 -11.79
C LYS A 267 -4.60 -22.69 -11.54
N PRO A 268 -4.73 -23.82 -12.26
CA PRO A 268 -5.69 -24.86 -11.94
C PRO A 268 -5.41 -25.33 -10.52
N ILE A 269 -6.37 -25.09 -9.62
CA ILE A 269 -6.28 -25.50 -8.22
C ILE A 269 -6.90 -26.88 -8.12
N SER A 270 -6.22 -27.80 -7.45
CA SER A 270 -6.85 -29.08 -7.11
C SER A 270 -8.08 -28.81 -6.22
N LYS A 271 -9.15 -29.59 -6.37
CA LYS A 271 -10.35 -29.45 -5.50
C LYS A 271 -9.96 -29.45 -4.01
N LYS A 272 -8.92 -30.21 -3.64
CA LYS A 272 -8.38 -30.30 -2.29
C LYS A 272 -7.78 -28.97 -1.79
N GLU A 273 -6.92 -28.32 -2.57
CA GLU A 273 -6.31 -27.04 -2.17
C GLU A 273 -7.36 -25.92 -2.09
N LEU A 274 -8.32 -25.91 -3.02
CA LEU A 274 -9.40 -24.94 -3.02
C LEU A 274 -10.29 -25.13 -1.78
N LEU A 275 -10.58 -26.39 -1.41
CA LEU A 275 -11.29 -26.74 -0.18
C LEU A 275 -10.49 -26.35 1.08
N LEU A 276 -9.18 -26.62 1.13
CA LEU A 276 -8.32 -26.24 2.25
C LEU A 276 -8.27 -24.73 2.46
N MET A 277 -8.14 -23.95 1.37
CA MET A 277 -8.19 -22.49 1.41
C MET A 277 -9.53 -21.99 1.93
N HIS A 278 -10.64 -22.50 1.39
CA HIS A 278 -11.98 -22.10 1.83
C HIS A 278 -12.27 -22.49 3.28
N LEU A 279 -11.85 -23.68 3.72
CA LEU A 279 -12.01 -24.13 5.11
C LEU A 279 -11.21 -23.25 6.06
N ARG A 280 -9.92 -23.03 5.79
CA ARG A 280 -9.08 -22.15 6.60
C ARG A 280 -9.69 -20.75 6.70
N TRP A 281 -10.14 -20.20 5.58
CA TRP A 281 -10.78 -18.90 5.57
C TRP A 281 -12.09 -18.89 6.38
N ARG A 282 -12.96 -19.90 6.19
CA ARG A 282 -14.20 -19.99 6.97
C ARG A 282 -13.94 -20.11 8.46
N LEU A 283 -12.90 -20.86 8.85
CA LEU A 283 -12.46 -20.95 10.23
C LEU A 283 -12.00 -19.59 10.75
N GLU A 284 -11.07 -18.92 10.07
CA GLU A 284 -10.57 -17.61 10.48
C GLU A 284 -11.68 -16.55 10.56
N ASP A 285 -12.63 -16.56 9.63
CA ASP A 285 -13.77 -15.63 9.59
C ASP A 285 -14.79 -15.91 10.69
N SER A 286 -15.07 -17.19 10.95
CA SER A 286 -16.07 -17.60 11.95
C SER A 286 -15.53 -17.54 13.38
N LEU A 287 -14.22 -17.73 13.55
CA LEU A 287 -13.55 -17.62 14.85
C LEU A 287 -13.22 -16.17 15.21
N ARG A 288 -13.10 -15.26 14.25
CA ARG A 288 -12.73 -13.87 14.54
C ARG A 288 -13.69 -13.17 15.51
N PRO A 289 -15.03 -13.17 15.31
CA PRO A 289 -15.93 -12.55 16.27
C PRO A 289 -15.82 -13.17 17.66
N LEU A 290 -15.47 -14.45 17.71
CA LEU A 290 -15.28 -15.20 18.95
C LEU A 290 -13.98 -14.80 19.66
N ILE A 291 -12.89 -14.68 18.91
CA ILE A 291 -11.60 -14.18 19.41
C ILE A 291 -11.75 -12.74 19.86
N GLU A 292 -12.38 -11.87 19.07
CA GLU A 292 -12.65 -10.47 19.42
C GLU A 292 -13.48 -10.38 20.69
N LYS A 293 -14.54 -11.20 20.81
CA LYS A 293 -15.34 -11.27 22.02
C LYS A 293 -14.52 -11.72 23.23
N VAL A 294 -13.74 -12.80 23.10
CA VAL A 294 -12.89 -13.29 24.20
C VAL A 294 -11.84 -12.25 24.59
N VAL A 295 -11.26 -11.52 23.63
CA VAL A 295 -10.33 -10.42 23.90
C VAL A 295 -11.02 -9.27 24.63
N ILE A 296 -12.20 -8.85 24.18
CA ILE A 296 -12.99 -7.79 24.84
C ILE A 296 -13.38 -8.21 26.25
N ASP A 297 -13.93 -9.42 26.43
CA ASP A 297 -14.34 -9.95 27.72
C ASP A 297 -13.11 -10.06 28.67
N SER A 298 -11.96 -10.49 28.15
CA SER A 298 -10.71 -10.58 28.92
C SER A 298 -10.12 -9.21 29.28
N ILE A 299 -10.41 -8.15 28.52
CA ILE A 299 -10.04 -6.76 28.83
C ILE A 299 -11.02 -6.15 29.83
N GLN A 300 -12.30 -6.48 29.75
CA GLN A 300 -13.32 -6.01 30.70
C GLN A 300 -13.14 -6.60 32.11
N ASP A 301 -12.60 -7.81 32.21
CA ASP A 301 -12.21 -8.43 33.49
C ASP A 301 -10.96 -7.77 34.14
N ILE A 302 -10.33 -6.80 33.46
CA ILE A 302 -9.24 -5.98 33.99
C ILE A 302 -9.84 -4.66 34.48
N GLU A 303 -10.58 -4.71 35.58
CA GLU A 303 -10.80 -3.53 36.42
C GLU A 303 -9.43 -3.18 37.06
N ASP A 304 -9.00 -1.93 36.91
CA ASP A 304 -7.70 -1.36 37.36
C ASP A 304 -6.53 -1.34 36.34
N ILE A 305 -6.79 -1.03 35.08
CA ILE A 305 -5.78 -0.29 34.29
C ILE A 305 -6.37 1.09 33.99
N ASP A 306 -5.88 2.09 34.74
CA ASP A 306 -6.00 3.50 34.36
C ASP A 306 -5.72 3.62 32.88
N VAL A 307 -6.64 4.22 32.14
CA VAL A 307 -6.65 4.35 30.68
C VAL A 307 -5.30 4.82 30.19
N ILE A 308 -4.41 3.88 29.87
CA ILE A 308 -3.31 4.14 28.96
C ILE A 308 -4.01 4.21 27.61
N SER A 309 -4.11 5.44 27.10
CA SER A 309 -4.51 5.71 25.74
C SER A 309 -3.42 5.18 24.80
N ILE A 310 -3.34 3.86 24.67
CA ILE A 310 -2.44 3.20 23.74
C ILE A 310 -3.06 3.37 22.36
N ASN A 311 -2.59 4.39 21.67
CA ASN A 311 -2.73 4.48 20.23
C ASN A 311 -1.95 3.28 19.67
N ILE A 312 -2.64 2.27 19.12
CA ILE A 312 -2.06 1.00 18.64
C ILE A 312 -0.98 1.25 17.54
N TYR A 313 -0.91 2.48 17.02
CA TYR A 313 0.07 2.94 16.04
C TYR A 313 1.38 3.51 16.62
N ASP A 314 1.52 3.63 17.95
CA ASP A 314 2.69 4.24 18.61
C ASP A 314 3.46 3.29 19.56
N LEU A 315 3.13 1.99 19.60
CA LEU A 315 3.93 1.02 20.36
C LEU A 315 5.30 0.84 19.69
N ASN A 316 6.34 1.42 20.30
CA ASN A 316 7.73 1.12 19.93
C ASN A 316 8.13 -0.25 20.51
N GLU A 317 9.05 -0.97 19.85
CA GLU A 317 9.51 -2.31 20.29
C GLU A 317 10.01 -2.34 21.75
N GLU A 318 10.51 -1.21 22.27
CA GLU A 318 10.97 -1.06 23.67
C GLU A 318 9.83 -1.16 24.71
N GLU A 319 8.57 -0.84 24.38
CA GLU A 319 7.44 -0.94 25.33
C GLU A 319 6.91 -2.38 25.46
N ILE A 320 7.16 -3.23 24.45
CA ILE A 320 6.81 -4.66 24.45
C ILE A 320 7.73 -5.46 25.39
N GLU A 321 8.94 -4.95 25.67
CA GLU A 321 9.91 -5.55 26.59
C GLU A 321 9.61 -5.26 28.07
N ASN A 322 8.55 -4.49 28.40
CA ASN A 322 8.16 -4.29 29.80
C ASN A 322 7.83 -5.66 30.45
N PRO A 323 8.60 -6.12 31.46
CA PRO A 323 8.45 -7.45 32.03
C PRO A 323 7.08 -7.66 32.69
N GLU A 324 6.46 -6.60 33.22
CA GLU A 324 5.12 -6.66 33.80
C GLU A 324 4.06 -6.78 32.69
N LEU A 325 4.19 -6.00 31.61
CA LEU A 325 3.29 -6.07 30.46
C LEU A 325 3.39 -7.44 29.75
N SER A 326 4.60 -7.95 29.58
CA SER A 326 4.88 -9.28 28.99
C SER A 326 4.29 -10.41 29.85
N LYS A 327 4.36 -10.27 31.18
CA LYS A 327 3.77 -11.22 32.13
C LYS A 327 2.25 -11.17 32.13
N GLU A 328 1.66 -9.97 32.07
CA GLU A 328 0.22 -9.76 31.91
C GLU A 328 -0.29 -10.31 30.57
N LEU A 329 0.40 -10.03 29.46
CA LEU A 329 0.13 -10.59 28.13
C LEU A 329 0.27 -12.13 28.10
N GLY A 330 1.23 -12.69 28.83
CA GLY A 330 1.38 -14.14 28.99
C GLY A 330 0.22 -14.79 29.77
N LYS A 331 -0.28 -14.13 30.83
CA LYS A 331 -1.49 -14.55 31.56
C LYS A 331 -2.75 -14.45 30.68
N LEU A 332 -2.87 -13.37 29.90
CA LEU A 332 -3.94 -13.18 28.93
C LEU A 332 -3.90 -14.25 27.84
N SER A 333 -2.73 -14.52 27.25
CA SER A 333 -2.54 -15.55 26.23
C SER A 333 -2.91 -16.95 26.74
N SER A 334 -2.53 -17.29 27.97
CA SER A 334 -2.87 -18.58 28.58
C SER A 334 -4.34 -18.71 28.97
N LYS A 335 -4.98 -17.64 29.46
CA LYS A 335 -6.43 -17.58 29.64
C LYS A 335 -7.17 -17.70 28.31
N LEU A 336 -6.73 -16.98 27.27
CA LEU A 336 -7.30 -17.02 25.93
C LEU A 336 -7.20 -18.42 25.33
N ALA A 337 -6.02 -19.06 25.44
CA ALA A 337 -5.80 -20.43 24.99
C ALA A 337 -6.71 -21.43 25.70
N LYS A 338 -6.95 -21.24 27.00
CA LYS A 338 -7.88 -22.06 27.78
C LYS A 338 -9.34 -21.84 27.37
N SER A 339 -9.79 -20.60 27.26
CA SER A 339 -11.16 -20.28 26.83
C SER A 339 -11.45 -20.75 25.40
N VAL A 340 -10.47 -20.63 24.50
CA VAL A 340 -10.56 -21.17 23.13
C VAL A 340 -10.65 -22.70 23.16
N LYS A 341 -9.81 -23.37 23.96
CA LYS A 341 -9.85 -24.83 24.13
C LYS A 341 -11.20 -25.28 24.69
N ASP A 342 -11.68 -24.66 25.76
CA ASP A 342 -12.95 -24.99 26.41
C ASP A 342 -14.14 -24.78 25.44
N PHE A 343 -14.11 -23.73 24.61
CA PHE A 343 -15.10 -23.50 23.55
C PHE A 343 -15.07 -24.60 22.47
N PHE A 344 -13.89 -25.02 22.03
CA PHE A 344 -13.75 -26.12 21.07
C PHE A 344 -14.14 -27.48 21.66
N GLU A 345 -13.96 -27.70 22.96
CA GLU A 345 -14.32 -28.95 23.63
C GLU A 345 -15.83 -29.04 23.97
N THR A 346 -16.55 -27.92 24.10
CA THR A 346 -17.96 -27.93 24.55
C THR A 346 -18.98 -27.48 23.49
N GLU A 347 -18.67 -26.52 22.63
CA GLU A 347 -19.64 -25.96 21.67
C GLU A 347 -19.39 -26.38 20.22
N TRP A 348 -18.15 -26.65 19.85
CA TRP A 348 -17.77 -27.01 18.47
C TRP A 348 -18.32 -28.36 18.03
N GLU A 349 -18.19 -29.40 18.86
CA GLU A 349 -18.76 -30.73 18.59
C GLU A 349 -20.28 -30.67 18.45
N ASN A 350 -20.95 -29.96 19.36
CA ASN A 350 -22.42 -29.83 19.34
C ASN A 350 -22.94 -29.05 18.11
N THR A 351 -22.19 -28.04 17.65
CA THR A 351 -22.58 -27.20 16.52
C THR A 351 -22.28 -27.87 15.18
N ILE A 352 -21.16 -28.59 15.06
CA ILE A 352 -20.81 -29.33 13.84
C ILE A 352 -21.63 -30.60 13.70
N ILE A 353 -21.84 -31.40 14.76
CA ILE A 353 -22.68 -32.60 14.69
C ILE A 353 -24.12 -32.22 14.30
N LYS A 354 -24.68 -31.15 14.87
CA LYS A 354 -26.01 -30.64 14.47
C LYS A 354 -26.07 -30.17 13.02
N LYS A 355 -25.04 -29.47 12.52
CA LYS A 355 -25.01 -29.00 11.12
C LYS A 355 -24.71 -30.11 10.12
N ALA A 356 -23.89 -31.10 10.49
CA ALA A 356 -23.58 -32.27 9.68
C ALA A 356 -24.79 -33.20 9.54
N ASN A 357 -25.52 -33.47 10.63
CA ASN A 357 -26.74 -34.29 10.57
C ASN A 357 -27.82 -33.62 9.71
N LYS A 358 -27.94 -32.29 9.78
CA LYS A 358 -28.89 -31.53 8.95
C LYS A 358 -28.55 -31.49 7.45
N LEU A 359 -27.29 -31.81 7.09
CA LEU A 359 -26.82 -31.95 5.71
C LEU A 359 -26.90 -33.39 5.19
N ILE A 360 -27.12 -34.36 6.08
CA ILE A 360 -27.27 -35.79 5.75
C ILE A 360 -28.76 -36.16 5.59
N GLU A 361 -29.66 -35.42 6.26
CA GLU A 361 -31.10 -35.68 6.28
C GLU A 361 -31.93 -34.85 5.26
N GLY A 362 -31.31 -33.98 4.47
CA GLY A 362 -31.96 -33.18 3.42
C GLY A 362 -31.21 -33.24 2.12
#